data_AF-A0A316FBM7-F1
#
_entry.id   AF-A0A316FBM7-F1
#
_cell.length_a   1.000
_cell.length_b   1.000
_cell.length_c   1.000
_cell.angle_alpha   90.00
_cell.angle_beta   90.00
_cell.angle_gamma   90.00
#
_symmetry.space_group_name_H-M   'P 1'
#
loop_
_entity.id
_entity.type
_entity.pdbx_description
1 polymer ?
#
loop_
_entity_poly.entity_id
_entity_poly.type
_entity_poly.pdbx_seq_one_letter_code
_entity_poly.pdbx_strand_id
1 'polypeptide(L)' 'MTDAAWVVWRQDDNGNRFVVTKRAVRAEAEELAAEMEARGHKQLYWVAAAASDQPQPGTGAA' A
#
# COMPACT_ATOMS: atom_id res chain seq x y z
N MET A 1 -1.08 -12.60 19.93
CA MET A 1 -0.65 -13.13 18.62
C MET A 1 -1.14 -12.13 17.60
N THR A 2 -0.31 -11.17 17.20
CA THR A 2 -0.67 -10.23 16.14
C THR A 2 -0.62 -11.01 14.83
N ASP A 3 -1.80 -11.39 14.35
CA ASP A 3 -1.97 -11.94 13.02
C ASP A 3 -1.28 -11.02 12.01
N ALA A 4 -0.45 -11.58 11.14
CA ALA A 4 0.34 -10.80 10.21
C ALA A 4 -0.59 -10.16 9.17
N ALA A 5 -0.93 -8.89 9.36
CA ALA A 5 -1.75 -8.16 8.41
C ALA A 5 -0.94 -7.75 7.17
N TRP A 6 -1.57 -7.78 6.01
CA TRP A 6 -1.07 -7.32 4.72
C TRP A 6 -1.71 -5.99 4.38
N VAL A 7 -0.90 -5.02 3.98
CA VAL A 7 -1.33 -3.65 3.74
C VAL A 7 -1.17 -3.37 2.25
N VAL A 8 -2.25 -2.92 1.62
CA VAL A 8 -2.20 -2.39 0.25
C VAL A 8 -1.85 -0.92 0.34
N TRP A 9 -0.78 -0.55 -0.34
CA TRP A 9 -0.31 0.82 -0.47
C TRP A 9 -0.55 1.33 -1.87
N ARG A 10 -0.68 2.66 -1.97
CA ARG A 10 -0.73 3.41 -3.22
C ARG A 10 0.31 4.51 -3.18
N GLN A 11 0.98 4.75 -4.30
CA GLN A 11 1.77 5.94 -4.57
C GLN A 11 1.22 6.67 -5.78
N ASP A 12 0.98 7.97 -5.66
CA ASP A 12 0.68 8.82 -6.82
C ASP A 12 1.93 9.38 -7.49
N ASP A 13 1.75 10.07 -8.62
CA ASP A 13 2.83 10.65 -9.44
C ASP A 13 3.65 11.72 -8.68
N ASN A 14 3.08 12.33 -7.62
CA ASN A 14 3.80 13.26 -6.74
C ASN A 14 4.64 12.53 -5.69
N GLY A 15 4.62 11.19 -5.67
CA GLY A 15 5.38 10.36 -4.74
C GLY A 15 4.71 10.14 -3.38
N ASN A 16 3.52 10.70 -3.16
CA ASN A 16 2.82 10.54 -1.88
C ASN A 16 2.32 9.11 -1.71
N ARG A 17 2.59 8.51 -0.55
CA ARG A 17 2.23 7.12 -0.24
C ARG A 17 1.10 7.04 0.77
N PHE A 18 0.09 6.25 0.48
CA PHE A 18 -1.09 6.10 1.31
C PHE A 18 -1.46 4.63 1.50
N VAL A 19 -1.93 4.31 2.70
CA VAL A 19 -2.57 3.01 2.98
C VAL A 19 -3.96 3.03 2.36
N VAL A 20 -4.22 2.08 1.48
CA VAL A 20 -5.54 1.85 0.87
C VAL A 20 -6.38 0.97 1.80
N THR A 21 -5.83 -0.16 2.22
CA THR A 21 -6.54 -1.10 3.12
C THR A 21 -5.58 -2.06 3.81
N LYS A 22 -6.09 -2.76 4.82
CA LYS A 22 -5.40 -3.85 5.53
C LYS A 22 -6.23 -5.13 5.41
N ARG A 23 -5.57 -6.25 5.11
CA ARG A 23 -6.16 -7.59 4.97
C ARG A 23 -5.42 -8.57 5.86
N ALA A 24 -6.09 -9.60 6.34
CA ALA A 24 -5.44 -10.71 7.04
C ALA A 24 -4.71 -11.64 6.05
N VAL A 25 -5.19 -11.70 4.80
CA VAL A 25 -4.67 -12.59 3.75
C VAL A 25 -3.93 -11.79 2.69
N ARG A 26 -2.74 -12.27 2.30
CA ARG A 26 -1.90 -11.64 1.26
C ARG A 26 -2.57 -11.64 -0.11
N ALA A 27 -3.14 -12.78 -0.51
CA ALA A 27 -3.77 -12.94 -1.81
C ALA A 27 -4.90 -11.92 -2.02
N GLU A 28 -5.77 -11.70 -1.03
CA GLU A 28 -6.82 -10.67 -1.10
C GLU A 28 -6.25 -9.25 -1.26
N ALA A 29 -5.10 -8.97 -0.65
CA ALA A 29 -4.41 -7.69 -0.79
C ALA A 29 -3.79 -7.54 -2.20
N GLU A 30 -3.23 -8.61 -2.76
CA GLU A 30 -2.60 -8.64 -4.08
C GLU A 30 -3.65 -8.52 -5.19
N GLU A 31 -4.77 -9.24 -5.09
CA GLU A 31 -5.89 -9.11 -6.03
C GLU A 31 -6.42 -7.68 -6.06
N LEU A 32 -6.63 -7.07 -4.88
CA LEU A 32 -7.08 -5.68 -4.81
C LEU A 32 -6.05 -4.72 -5.42
N ALA A 33 -4.75 -4.92 -5.16
CA ALA A 33 -3.71 -4.09 -5.76
C ALA A 33 -3.72 -4.19 -7.29
N ALA A 34 -3.83 -5.41 -7.83
CA ALA A 34 -3.91 -5.65 -9.27
C ALA A 34 -5.18 -5.05 -9.90
N GLU A 35 -6.34 -5.20 -9.24
CA GLU A 35 -7.58 -4.58 -9.67
C GLU A 35 -7.49 -3.05 -9.70
N MET A 36 -6.79 -2.44 -8.74
CA MET A 36 -6.62 -0.99 -8.67
C MET A 36 -5.64 -0.50 -9.73
N GLU A 37 -4.56 -1.23 -9.98
CA GLU A 37 -3.59 -0.92 -11.03
C GLU A 37 -4.21 -1.01 -12.43
N ALA A 38 -5.12 -1.96 -12.65
CA ALA A 38 -5.83 -2.14 -13.92
C ALA A 38 -6.81 -0.99 -14.27
N ARG A 39 -7.19 -0.14 -13.30
CA ARG A 39 -8.19 0.94 -13.50
C ARG A 39 -7.65 2.18 -14.22
N GLY A 40 -6.36 2.22 -14.58
CA GLY A 40 -5.85 3.17 -15.57
C GLY A 40 -5.54 4.56 -15.07
N HIS A 41 -4.70 4.67 -14.02
CA HIS A 41 -4.06 5.93 -13.60
C HIS A 41 -2.56 5.70 -13.36
N LYS A 42 -1.74 6.77 -13.44
CA LYS A 42 -0.29 6.77 -13.09
C LYS A 42 -0.08 6.62 -11.58
N GLN A 43 -0.55 5.52 -11.03
CA GLN A 43 -0.51 5.24 -9.60
C GLN A 43 0.07 3.85 -9.44
N LEU A 44 1.05 3.72 -8.56
CA LEU A 44 1.67 2.46 -8.23
C LEU A 44 0.94 1.85 -7.03
N TYR A 45 0.56 0.58 -7.13
CA TYR A 45 -0.03 -0.16 -6.01
C TYR A 45 0.87 -1.33 -5.62
N TRP A 46 1.08 -1.55 -4.31
CA TRP A 46 1.86 -2.70 -3.84
C TRP A 46 1.38 -3.20 -2.47
N VAL A 47 1.73 -4.44 -2.14
CA VAL A 47 1.38 -5.08 -0.86
C VAL A 47 2.62 -5.17 0.03
N ALA A 48 2.48 -4.80 1.30
CA ALA A 48 3.53 -4.92 2.30
C ALA A 48 3.01 -5.58 3.59
N ALA A 49 3.86 -6.33 4.29
CA ALA A 49 3.51 -6.86 5.60
C ALA A 49 3.46 -5.74 6.65
N ALA A 50 2.47 -5.76 7.53
CA ALA A 50 2.27 -4.78 8.60
C ALA A 50 3.38 -4.80 9.66
N ALA A 51 4.24 -5.83 9.67
CA ALA A 51 5.34 -6.00 10.63
C ALA A 51 6.63 -5.25 10.27
N SER A 52 6.63 -4.40 9.25
CA SER A 52 7.77 -3.53 8.94
C SER A 52 7.30 -2.20 8.37
N ASP A 53 6.43 -1.52 9.11
CA ASP A 53 6.32 -0.07 8.99
C ASP A 53 7.62 0.52 9.57
N GLN A 54 8.66 0.64 8.74
CA GLN A 54 9.64 1.69 9.01
C GLN A 54 8.97 3.00 8.59
N PRO A 55 8.65 3.91 9.53
CA PRO A 55 8.30 5.27 9.16
C PRO A 55 9.56 5.93 8.59
N GLN A 56 9.65 6.05 7.27
CA GLN A 56 10.62 6.96 6.66
C GLN A 56 10.07 8.38 6.73
N PRO A 57 10.81 9.33 7.33
CA PRO A 57 10.37 10.70 7.47
C PRO A 57 10.37 11.39 6.10
N GLY A 58 9.18 11.63 5.56
CA GLY A 58 8.98 12.57 4.48
C GLY A 58 8.76 13.97 5.06
N THR A 59 9.85 14.66 5.39
CA THR A 59 9.85 16.12 5.50
C THR A 59 9.80 16.71 4.09
N GLY A 60 8.79 17.54 3.81
CA GLY A 60 8.63 18.37 2.61
C GLY A 60 7.14 18.67 2.37
N ALA A 61 6.58 19.76 2.91
CA ALA A 61 6.55 21.12 2.32
C ALA A 61 5.89 21.11 0.92
N ALA A 62 4.81 21.85 0.63
CA ALA A 62 4.30 23.12 1.14
C ALA A 62 2.77 23.22 1.04
#